data_AF-S4PL77-F1
#
_entry.id   AF-S4PL77-F1
#
_cell.length_a   1.000
_cell.length_b   1.000
_cell.length_c   1.000
_cell.angle_alpha   90.00
_cell.angle_beta   90.00
_cell.angle_gamma   90.00
#
_symmetry.space_group_name_H-M   'P 1'
#
loop_
_entity.id
_entity.type
_entity.pdbx_description
1 polymer ?
#
loop_
_entity_poly.entity_id
_entity_poly.type
_entity_poly.pdbx_seq_one_letter_code
_entity_poly.pdbx_strand_id
1 'polypeptide(L)'
;MREIARAAREAHRRSVDFTTPCQITAGKPPNREAVLEWFRTQELKRAVGLDENNKPVDWFHGLITRSEAEQTLSQRPEGSFLVRLSERVWGYAISYRAARCKHYLVDASDGYRLLGAGHIA
;
A
#
# COMPACT_ATOMS: atom_id res chain seq x y z
N MET A 1 25.11 -32.23 10.47
CA MET A 1 24.38 -31.59 9.35
C MET A 1 23.02 -30.99 9.74
N ARG A 2 22.09 -31.76 10.34
CA ARG A 2 20.73 -31.25 10.70
C ARG A 2 20.73 -30.12 11.75
N GLU A 3 21.68 -30.15 12.68
CA GLU A 3 21.79 -29.17 13.77
C GLU A 3 22.24 -27.79 13.27
N ILE A 4 23.19 -27.75 12.33
CA ILE A 4 23.65 -26.52 11.68
C ILE A 4 22.49 -25.86 10.91
N ALA A 5 21.67 -26.65 10.22
CA ALA A 5 20.50 -26.15 9.50
C ALA A 5 19.36 -25.68 10.43
N ARG A 6 19.31 -26.14 11.69
CA ARG A 6 18.38 -25.65 12.71
C ARG A 6 18.89 -24.35 13.32
N ALA A 7 20.17 -24.33 13.72
CA ALA A 7 20.85 -23.17 14.27
C ALA A 7 20.85 -21.99 13.29
N ALA A 8 21.06 -22.24 11.99
CA ALA A 8 20.98 -21.20 10.95
C ALA A 8 19.57 -20.58 10.85
N ARG A 9 18.51 -21.38 10.98
CA ARG A 9 17.12 -20.89 10.95
C ARG A 9 16.73 -20.13 12.23
N GLU A 10 17.18 -20.59 13.39
CA GLU A 10 16.93 -19.90 14.67
C GLU A 10 17.72 -18.59 14.79
N ALA A 11 18.96 -18.56 14.29
CA ALA A 11 19.74 -17.33 14.18
C ALA A 11 19.07 -16.33 13.22
N HIS A 12 18.59 -16.80 12.06
CA HIS A 12 17.86 -15.95 11.12
C HIS A 12 16.55 -15.41 11.72
N ARG A 13 15.82 -16.21 12.51
CA ARG A 13 14.62 -15.80 13.26
C ARG A 13 14.92 -14.73 14.32
N ARG A 14 16.10 -14.76 14.94
CA ARG A 14 16.53 -13.77 15.95
C ARG A 14 17.10 -12.49 15.34
N SER A 15 17.53 -12.51 14.08
CA SER A 15 18.08 -11.35 13.38
C SER A 15 17.06 -10.57 12.54
N VAL A 16 15.84 -11.07 12.37
CA VAL A 16 14.75 -10.33 11.67
C VAL A 16 14.11 -9.24 12.53
N ASP A 17 14.58 -9.07 13.77
CA ASP A 17 14.36 -7.83 14.53
C ASP A 17 15.41 -6.80 14.08
N PHE A 18 14.99 -5.89 13.21
CA PHE A 18 15.71 -4.68 12.78
C PHE A 18 16.91 -4.89 11.84
N THR A 19 16.74 -4.41 10.59
CA THR A 19 17.77 -4.20 9.53
C THR A 19 17.78 -5.25 8.42
N THR A 20 16.74 -5.25 7.60
CA THR A 20 16.86 -5.61 6.18
C THR A 20 15.99 -4.63 5.38
N PRO A 21 16.52 -3.94 4.35
CA PRO A 21 15.69 -3.09 3.49
C PRO A 21 14.71 -3.97 2.72
N CYS A 22 13.45 -3.93 3.16
CA CYS A 22 12.24 -4.34 2.47
C CYS A 22 12.39 -5.48 1.45
N GLN A 23 12.47 -6.71 1.93
CA GLN A 23 11.79 -7.79 1.21
C GLN A 23 10.31 -7.61 1.50
N ILE A 24 9.58 -6.93 0.62
CA ILE A 24 8.11 -6.93 0.67
C ILE A 24 7.68 -8.37 0.39
N THR A 25 7.54 -9.16 1.44
CA THR A 25 7.00 -10.51 1.30
C THR A 25 5.55 -10.39 0.86
N ALA A 26 5.11 -11.25 -0.06
CA ALA A 26 3.70 -11.39 -0.42
C ALA A 26 2.86 -11.58 0.86
N GLY A 27 2.08 -10.57 1.24
CA GLY A 27 1.38 -10.54 2.52
C GLY A 27 0.69 -9.22 2.82
N LYS A 28 -0.16 -9.22 3.86
CA LYS A 28 -0.83 -8.02 4.37
C LYS A 28 0.14 -7.24 5.26
N PRO A 29 0.20 -5.90 5.14
CA PRO A 29 0.94 -5.06 6.09
C PRO A 29 0.46 -5.30 7.54
N PRO A 30 1.37 -5.39 8.53
CA PRO A 30 1.00 -5.74 9.90
C PRO A 30 0.19 -4.63 10.59
N ASN A 31 0.50 -3.37 10.30
CA ASN A 31 -0.16 -2.20 10.86
C ASN A 31 -0.01 -0.98 9.93
N ARG A 32 -0.67 0.10 10.32
CA ARG A 32 -0.69 1.39 9.61
C ARG A 32 0.71 2.00 9.51
N GLU A 33 1.50 1.89 10.57
CA GLU A 33 2.85 2.45 10.67
C GLU A 33 3.79 1.82 9.65
N ALA A 34 3.71 0.49 9.48
CA ALA A 34 4.52 -0.24 8.51
C ALA A 34 4.22 0.19 7.07
N VAL A 35 2.95 0.49 6.75
CA VAL A 35 2.58 1.05 5.43
C VAL A 35 3.19 2.43 5.22
N LEU A 36 3.19 3.29 6.24
CA LEU A 36 3.81 4.61 6.16
C LEU A 36 5.32 4.53 6.00
N GLU A 37 5.97 3.64 6.74
CA GLU A 37 7.41 3.43 6.64
C GLU A 37 7.80 2.89 5.27
N TRP A 38 7.05 1.91 4.75
CA TRP A 38 7.20 1.43 3.38
C TRP A 38 7.09 2.57 2.36
N PHE A 39 6.03 3.39 2.43
CA PHE A 39 5.83 4.49 1.52
C PHE A 39 6.97 5.52 1.59
N ARG A 40 7.41 5.89 2.79
CA ARG A 40 8.51 6.86 2.99
C ARG A 40 9.85 6.32 2.48
N THR A 41 10.14 5.05 2.71
CA THR A 41 11.45 4.47 2.42
C THR A 41 11.61 4.05 0.97
N GLN A 42 10.52 3.72 0.28
CA GLN A 42 10.53 3.24 -1.11
C GLN A 42 9.84 4.19 -2.08
N GLU A 43 8.55 4.45 -1.90
CA GLU A 43 7.73 5.13 -2.90
C GLU A 43 7.98 6.64 -2.96
N LEU A 44 8.25 7.28 -1.81
CA LEU A 44 8.58 8.70 -1.76
C LEU A 44 9.94 8.98 -2.42
N LYS A 45 10.90 8.05 -2.33
CA LYS A 45 12.19 8.15 -3.05
C LYS A 45 12.01 8.07 -4.57
N ARG A 46 10.89 7.49 -5.03
CA ARG A 46 10.48 7.42 -6.44
C ARG A 46 9.56 8.58 -6.84
N ALA A 47 9.38 9.58 -5.97
CA ALA A 47 8.49 10.72 -6.16
C ALA A 47 7.01 10.35 -6.40
N VAL A 48 6.54 9.21 -5.87
CA VAL A 48 5.14 8.81 -6.02
C VAL A 48 4.22 9.79 -5.29
N GLY A 49 3.18 10.24 -5.99
CA GLY A 49 2.22 11.23 -5.47
C GLY A 49 2.71 12.67 -5.56
N LEU A 50 3.81 12.92 -6.27
CA LEU A 50 4.32 14.25 -6.56
C LEU A 50 4.29 14.54 -8.07
N ASP A 51 4.11 15.81 -8.42
CA ASP A 51 4.22 16.32 -9.79
C ASP A 51 5.68 16.63 -10.18
N GLU A 52 5.89 17.15 -11.38
CA GLU A 52 7.20 17.57 -11.92
C GLU A 52 7.90 18.64 -11.06
N ASN A 53 7.14 19.38 -10.24
CA ASN A 53 7.61 20.42 -9.35
C ASN A 53 7.78 19.94 -7.90
N ASN A 54 7.71 18.63 -7.66
CA ASN A 54 7.69 18.01 -6.33
C ASN A 54 6.52 18.47 -5.44
N LYS A 55 5.39 18.86 -6.03
CA LYS A 55 4.17 19.21 -5.30
C LYS A 55 3.23 18.01 -5.22
N PRO A 56 2.47 17.84 -4.12
CA PRO A 56 1.47 16.79 -4.02
C PRO A 56 0.45 16.88 -5.15
N VAL A 57 0.22 15.77 -5.84
CA VAL A 57 -0.84 15.64 -6.84
C VAL A 57 -2.20 15.57 -6.16
N ASP A 58 -3.22 16.14 -6.80
CA ASP A 58 -4.58 16.25 -6.26
C ASP A 58 -5.31 14.89 -6.14
N TRP A 59 -4.93 13.91 -6.95
CA TRP A 59 -5.51 12.57 -6.95
C TRP A 59 -4.91 11.63 -5.90
N PHE A 60 -3.78 11.97 -5.25
CA PHE A 60 -3.14 11.13 -4.24
C PHE A 60 -3.40 11.64 -2.81
N HIS A 61 -4.11 10.85 -2.02
CA HIS A 61 -4.57 11.26 -0.69
C HIS A 61 -3.77 10.62 0.46
N GLY A 62 -2.70 9.88 0.15
CA GLY A 62 -1.91 9.21 1.17
C GLY A 62 -2.71 8.15 1.94
N LEU A 63 -2.49 8.06 3.25
CA LEU A 63 -3.07 7.00 4.08
C LEU A 63 -4.42 7.40 4.71
N ILE A 64 -5.46 7.39 3.89
CA ILE A 64 -6.86 7.54 4.33
C ILE A 64 -7.59 6.21 4.31
N THR A 65 -8.61 6.10 5.16
CA THR A 65 -9.51 4.94 5.24
C THR A 65 -10.43 4.87 4.01
N ARG A 66 -11.09 3.72 3.85
CA ARG A 66 -12.12 3.54 2.83
C ARG A 66 -13.26 4.55 3.00
N SER A 67 -13.73 4.76 4.24
CA SER A 67 -14.85 5.64 4.55
C SER A 67 -14.52 7.12 4.31
N GLU A 68 -13.32 7.57 4.67
CA GLU A 68 -12.85 8.93 4.34
C GLU A 68 -12.79 9.18 2.83
N ALA A 69 -12.38 8.16 2.06
CA ALA A 69 -12.38 8.23 0.60
C ALA A 69 -13.80 8.31 0.03
N GLU A 70 -14.72 7.50 0.53
CA GLU A 70 -16.13 7.53 0.15
C GLU A 70 -16.77 8.90 0.47
N GLN A 71 -16.50 9.46 1.66
CA GLN A 71 -16.96 10.79 2.05
C GLN A 71 -16.42 11.87 1.11
N THR A 72 -15.12 11.84 0.80
CA THR A 72 -14.47 12.78 -0.11
C THR A 72 -15.09 12.73 -1.51
N LEU A 73 -15.39 11.52 -2.00
CA LEU A 73 -15.99 11.28 -3.32
C LEU A 73 -17.50 11.51 -3.35
N SER A 74 -18.19 11.52 -2.21
CA SER A 74 -19.65 11.69 -2.13
C SER A 74 -20.13 13.03 -2.71
N GLN A 75 -19.31 14.07 -2.54
CA GLN A 75 -19.59 15.44 -3.01
C GLN A 75 -19.02 15.72 -4.41
N ARG A 76 -18.46 14.71 -5.07
CA ARG A 76 -17.80 14.82 -6.37
C ARG A 76 -18.68 14.19 -7.48
N PRO A 77 -18.55 14.65 -8.73
CA PRO A 77 -19.30 14.06 -9.84
C PRO A 77 -18.93 12.59 -10.05
N GLU A 78 -19.84 11.81 -10.62
CA GLU A 78 -19.54 10.44 -11.06
C GLU A 78 -18.36 10.43 -12.04
N GLY A 79 -17.52 9.40 -11.95
CA GLY A 79 -16.24 9.36 -12.67
C GLY A 79 -15.05 9.87 -11.87
N SER A 80 -15.28 10.60 -10.77
CA SER A 80 -14.19 11.05 -9.89
C SER A 80 -13.49 9.88 -9.20
N PHE A 81 -12.19 9.99 -8.98
CA PHE A 81 -11.42 8.98 -8.28
C PHE A 81 -10.37 9.61 -7.38
N LEU A 82 -9.81 8.79 -6.49
CA LEU A 82 -8.60 9.09 -5.74
C LEU A 82 -7.80 7.81 -5.49
N VAL A 83 -6.50 7.97 -5.30
CA VAL A 83 -5.58 6.91 -4.91
C VAL A 83 -5.18 7.13 -3.45
N ARG A 84 -5.24 6.05 -2.67
CA ARG A 84 -4.85 6.03 -1.25
C ARG A 84 -3.96 4.83 -0.97
N LEU A 85 -3.15 4.92 0.07
CA LEU A 85 -2.40 3.78 0.58
C LEU A 85 -3.35 2.70 1.12
N SER A 86 -2.93 1.44 1.02
CA SER A 86 -3.72 0.30 1.47
C SER A 86 -3.13 -0.32 2.72
N GLU A 87 -4.00 -0.61 3.70
CA GLU A 87 -3.66 -1.43 4.87
C GLU A 87 -3.94 -2.93 4.62
N ARG A 88 -4.40 -3.30 3.41
CA ARG A 88 -4.70 -4.69 3.03
C ARG A 88 -3.60 -5.34 2.21
N VAL A 89 -2.81 -4.55 1.51
CA VAL A 89 -1.75 -4.99 0.59
C VAL A 89 -0.59 -4.02 0.67
N TRP A 90 0.61 -4.46 0.35
CA TRP A 90 1.76 -3.58 0.20
C TRP A 90 1.64 -2.76 -1.09
N GLY A 91 0.86 -1.69 -1.03
CA GLY A 91 0.51 -0.88 -2.19
C GLY A 91 -0.64 0.07 -1.90
N TYR A 92 -1.57 0.14 -2.86
CA TYR A 92 -2.59 1.18 -2.93
C TYR A 92 -4.00 0.63 -3.06
N ALA A 93 -4.96 1.52 -2.88
CA ALA A 93 -6.33 1.34 -3.27
C ALA A 93 -6.78 2.54 -4.12
N ILE A 94 -7.40 2.26 -5.26
CA ILE A 94 -8.09 3.26 -6.09
C ILE A 94 -9.55 3.28 -5.65
N SER A 95 -10.04 4.42 -5.19
CA SER A 95 -11.45 4.61 -4.84
C SER A 95 -12.10 5.43 -5.94
N TYR A 96 -13.22 4.95 -6.46
CA TYR A 96 -13.87 5.47 -7.66
C TYR A 96 -15.36 5.73 -7.43
N ARG A 97 -15.80 6.95 -7.75
CA ARG A 97 -17.20 7.36 -7.67
C ARG A 97 -18.00 6.83 -8.87
N ALA A 98 -18.87 5.88 -8.58
CA ALA A 98 -19.99 5.48 -9.44
C ALA A 98 -21.29 5.52 -8.63
N ALA A 99 -22.38 4.99 -9.18
CA ALA A 99 -23.66 4.79 -8.47
C ALA A 99 -23.45 4.19 -7.05
N ARG A 100 -22.56 3.20 -6.94
CA ARG A 100 -21.94 2.76 -5.68
C ARG A 100 -20.45 3.00 -5.76
N CYS A 101 -19.83 3.48 -4.67
CA CYS A 101 -18.37 3.64 -4.64
C CYS A 101 -17.69 2.30 -4.88
N LYS A 102 -16.67 2.28 -5.75
CA LYS A 102 -15.89 1.08 -6.07
C LYS A 102 -14.47 1.25 -5.56
N HIS A 103 -13.86 0.15 -5.12
CA HIS A 103 -12.49 0.14 -4.64
C HIS A 103 -11.69 -0.98 -5.30
N TYR A 104 -10.51 -0.64 -5.83
CA TYR A 104 -9.61 -1.58 -6.49
C TYR A 104 -8.27 -1.58 -5.77
N LEU A 105 -7.75 -2.76 -5.45
CA LEU A 105 -6.45 -2.89 -4.80
C LEU A 105 -5.34 -2.94 -5.86
N VAL A 106 -4.25 -2.25 -5.59
CA VAL A 106 -3.02 -2.28 -6.37
C VAL A 106 -1.92 -2.81 -5.48
N ASP A 107 -1.37 -3.97 -5.81
CA ASP A 107 -0.16 -4.48 -5.18
C ASP A 107 1.05 -3.77 -5.80
N ALA A 108 2.00 -3.38 -4.95
CA ALA A 108 3.26 -2.74 -5.33
C ALA A 108 4.48 -3.55 -4.88
N SER A 109 4.28 -4.78 -4.40
CA SER A 109 5.36 -5.66 -3.92
C SER A 109 6.36 -6.07 -5.00
N ASP A 110 5.87 -6.29 -6.22
CA ASP A 110 6.65 -6.70 -7.40
C ASP A 110 6.13 -5.98 -8.65
N GLY A 111 6.32 -4.65 -8.64
CA GLY A 111 5.69 -3.73 -9.60
C GLY A 111 4.21 -3.48 -9.30
N TYR A 112 3.58 -2.58 -10.07
CA TYR A 112 2.18 -2.22 -9.87
C TYR A 112 1.24 -3.22 -10.57
N ARG A 113 0.45 -3.94 -9.78
CA ARG A 113 -0.52 -4.91 -10.28
C ARG A 113 -1.88 -4.71 -9.65
N LEU A 114 -2.91 -4.55 -10.49
CA LEU A 114 -4.29 -4.60 -10.03
C LEU A 114 -4.61 -6.01 -9.53
N LEU A 115 -5.03 -6.11 -8.28
CA LEU A 115 -5.52 -7.36 -7.72
C LEU A 115 -6.99 -7.54 -8.13
N GLY A 116 -7.27 -8.71 -8.72
CA GLY A 116 -8.54 -9.03 -9.39
C GLY A 116 -9.79 -8.65 -8.59
N ALA A 117 -10.82 -8.22 -9.33
CA ALA A 117 -12.05 -7.57 -8.90
C ALA A 117 -12.92 -8.35 -7.89
N GLY A 118 -12.43 -8.53 -6.67
CA GLY A 118 -13.30 -8.70 -5.51
C GLY A 118 -13.79 -7.33 -5.11
N HIS A 119 -14.99 -6.93 -5.55
CA HIS A 119 -15.67 -5.78 -4.98
C HIS A 119 -15.67 -5.96 -3.45
N ILE A 120 -14.86 -5.18 -2.74
CA ILE A 120 -14.97 -5.13 -1.28
C ILE A 120 -16.22 -4.29 -1.03
N ALA A 121 -17.35 -4.99 -0.90
CA ALA A 121 -18.66 -4.41 -0.61
C ALA A 121 -18.62 -3.62 0.70
#